data_AF-A0A7S0BTS4-F1
#
_entry.id   AF-A0A7S0BTS4-F1
#
_cell.length_a   1.000
_cell.length_b   1.000
_cell.length_c   1.000
_cell.angle_alpha   90.00
_cell.angle_beta   90.00
_cell.angle_gamma   90.00
#
_symmetry.space_group_name_H-M   'P 1'
#
loop_
_entity.id
_entity.type
_entity.pdbx_description
1 polymer ?
#
loop_
_entity_poly.entity_id
_entity_poly.type
_entity_poly.pdbx_seq_one_letter_code
_entity_poly.pdbx_strand_id
1 'polypeptide(L)'
;RGHMIKVVSLLHRKAYEIDLLIPDLERGTTGGKSGGDGPQFEGATVIEPDRGYYTDPIATLDFASLYPSIIMANNLCYSTLIRKDDLGKLKKEDYITSPTGDHFVRSSLKKGVLSTILEGLLGARKIAKKDLAKEQD
;
A
#
# COMPACT_ATOMS: atom_id res chain seq x y z
N ARG A 1 21.99 -5.97 2.97
CA ARG A 1 20.67 -6.07 3.66
C ARG A 1 19.57 -5.69 2.65
N GLY A 2 18.45 -6.44 2.59
CA GLY A 2 17.39 -6.24 1.58
C GLY A 2 16.40 -5.11 1.89
N HIS A 3 15.34 -4.96 1.08
CA HIS A 3 14.34 -3.89 1.27
C HIS A 3 13.55 -3.99 2.58
N MET A 4 13.30 -5.21 3.08
CA MET A 4 12.50 -5.43 4.29
C MET A 4 13.03 -4.66 5.51
N ILE A 5 14.35 -4.59 5.73
CA ILE A 5 14.90 -3.91 6.91
C ILE A 5 14.59 -2.40 6.90
N LYS A 6 14.51 -1.78 5.71
CA LYS A 6 14.19 -0.37 5.56
C LYS A 6 12.73 -0.11 5.94
N VAL A 7 11.83 -0.98 5.47
CA VAL A 7 10.39 -0.89 5.77
C VAL A 7 10.15 -1.13 7.26
N VAL A 8 10.76 -2.16 7.84
CA VAL A 8 10.63 -2.47 9.28
C VAL A 8 11.13 -1.31 10.14
N SER A 9 12.26 -0.70 9.78
CA SER A 9 12.80 0.48 10.48
C SER A 9 11.83 1.68 10.42
N LEU A 10 11.29 1.99 9.24
CA LEU A 10 10.30 3.07 9.09
C LEU A 10 9.03 2.79 9.89
N LEU A 11 8.56 1.54 9.89
CA LEU A 11 7.37 1.12 10.61
C LEU A 11 7.55 1.27 12.13
N HIS A 12 8.67 0.81 12.69
CA HIS A 12 8.98 0.98 14.11
C HIS A 12 9.05 2.46 14.51
N ARG A 13 9.74 3.28 13.70
CA ARG A 13 9.84 4.72 13.98
C ARG A 13 8.46 5.38 14.01
N LYS A 14 7.59 5.07 13.03
CA LYS A 14 6.25 5.66 12.98
C LYS A 14 5.30 5.08 14.02
N ALA A 15 5.43 3.81 14.38
CA ALA A 15 4.64 3.19 15.45
C ALA A 15 4.97 3.83 16.82
N TYR A 16 6.24 4.11 17.08
CA TYR A 16 6.68 4.80 18.30
C TYR A 16 6.06 6.19 18.45
N GLU A 17 5.97 6.97 17.36
CA GLU A 17 5.38 8.32 17.38
C GLU A 17 3.88 8.34 17.76
N ILE A 18 3.16 7.23 17.58
CA ILE A 18 1.71 7.12 17.81
C ILE A 18 1.36 6.09 18.89
N ASP A 19 2.34 5.73 19.74
CA ASP A 19 2.19 4.81 20.86
C ASP A 19 1.59 3.43 20.47
N LEU A 20 2.06 2.88 19.35
CA LEU A 20 1.71 1.51 18.92
C LEU A 20 2.88 0.55 19.10
N LEU A 21 2.56 -0.65 19.57
CA LEU A 21 3.49 -1.78 19.61
C LEU A 21 3.30 -2.66 18.37
N ILE A 22 4.43 -3.12 17.82
CA ILE A 22 4.44 -4.07 16.70
C ILE A 22 4.60 -5.47 17.31
N PRO A 23 3.64 -6.38 17.12
CA PRO A 23 3.75 -7.72 17.66
C PRO A 23 4.84 -8.51 16.95
N ASP A 24 5.60 -9.30 17.71
CA ASP A 24 6.48 -10.32 17.15
C ASP A 24 5.63 -11.54 16.78
N LEU A 25 5.40 -11.71 15.48
CA LEU A 25 4.61 -12.82 14.95
C LEU A 25 5.57 -13.87 14.40
N GLU A 26 5.40 -15.12 14.83
CA GLU A 26 6.14 -16.23 14.26
C GLU A 26 5.92 -16.27 12.74
N ARG A 27 6.97 -16.56 11.98
CA ARG A 27 6.85 -16.84 10.55
C ARG A 27 6.08 -18.15 10.35
N GLY A 28 4.76 -18.13 10.36
CA GLY A 28 3.96 -19.31 10.10
C GLY A 28 2.44 -19.11 10.09
N THR A 29 1.80 -19.75 9.11
CA THR A 29 0.37 -20.12 8.94
C THR A 29 -0.57 -19.22 8.13
N THR A 30 -0.37 -17.91 8.00
CA THR A 30 -1.24 -17.05 7.13
C THR A 30 -0.50 -16.13 6.17
N GLY A 31 0.79 -15.87 6.41
CA GLY A 31 1.72 -15.33 5.42
C GLY A 31 2.48 -16.49 4.79
N GLY A 32 2.48 -16.56 3.45
CA GLY A 32 3.17 -17.61 2.71
C GLY A 32 4.53 -17.95 3.31
N LYS A 33 4.78 -19.24 3.56
CA LYS A 33 6.09 -19.76 3.92
C LYS A 33 7.14 -19.04 3.06
N SER A 34 8.20 -18.53 3.66
CA SER A 34 9.35 -17.96 2.94
C SER A 34 10.14 -19.09 2.24
N GLY A 35 9.44 -19.78 1.36
CA GLY A 35 9.74 -21.09 0.77
C GLY A 35 8.51 -21.57 0.02
N GLY A 36 8.27 -20.98 -1.17
CA GLY A 36 7.51 -21.52 -2.32
C GLY A 36 6.06 -21.99 -2.20
N ASP A 37 5.50 -22.15 -0.99
CA ASP A 37 4.41 -23.10 -0.76
C ASP A 37 3.24 -22.46 0.03
N GLY A 38 3.06 -21.15 -0.15
CA GLY A 38 1.86 -20.42 0.29
C GLY A 38 0.91 -20.21 -0.89
N PRO A 39 -0.41 -20.03 -0.65
CA PRO A 39 -1.34 -19.71 -1.71
C PRO A 39 -0.88 -18.43 -2.42
N GLN A 40 -0.67 -18.53 -3.73
CA GLN A 40 -0.36 -17.37 -4.55
C GLN A 40 -1.62 -16.51 -4.66
N PHE A 41 -1.51 -15.24 -4.26
CA PHE A 41 -2.60 -14.29 -4.42
C PHE A 41 -2.71 -13.85 -5.88
N GLU A 42 -3.93 -13.55 -6.32
CA GLU A 42 -4.16 -12.99 -7.64
C GLU A 42 -3.43 -11.64 -7.79
N GLY A 43 -2.71 -11.49 -8.90
CA GLY A 43 -1.88 -10.33 -9.19
C GLY A 43 -2.60 -9.26 -10.02
N ALA A 44 -1.83 -8.52 -10.82
CA ALA A 44 -2.38 -7.55 -11.75
C ALA A 44 -2.98 -8.22 -12.98
N THR A 45 -4.04 -7.63 -13.53
CA THR A 45 -4.59 -8.00 -14.82
C THR A 45 -3.75 -7.39 -15.95
N VAL A 46 -3.47 -8.17 -16.98
CA VAL A 46 -2.87 -7.71 -18.24
C VAL A 46 -3.96 -7.77 -19.30
N ILE A 47 -4.20 -6.66 -19.99
CA ILE A 47 -5.16 -6.60 -21.10
C ILE A 47 -4.52 -7.31 -22.30
N GLU A 48 -5.31 -8.13 -22.99
CA GLU A 48 -4.84 -8.77 -24.22
C GLU A 48 -4.50 -7.73 -25.29
N PRO A 49 -3.29 -7.76 -25.86
CA PRO A 49 -2.87 -6.76 -26.82
C PRO A 49 -3.44 -7.04 -28.21
N ASP A 50 -3.95 -6.01 -28.86
CA ASP A 50 -4.15 -6.03 -30.31
C ASP A 50 -2.77 -5.97 -30.99
N ARG A 51 -2.36 -7.09 -31.58
CA ARG A 51 -1.02 -7.23 -32.16
C ARG A 51 -1.01 -6.67 -33.57
N GLY A 52 -0.03 -5.82 -33.87
CA GLY A 52 0.14 -5.27 -35.19
C GLY A 52 1.27 -4.26 -35.26
N TYR A 53 1.51 -3.77 -36.48
CA TYR A 53 2.34 -2.61 -36.73
C TYR A 53 1.44 -1.38 -36.86
N TYR A 54 1.60 -0.42 -35.96
CA TYR A 54 0.78 0.79 -35.92
C TYR A 54 1.56 1.96 -36.50
N THR A 55 1.01 2.59 -37.53
CA THR A 55 1.55 3.82 -38.14
C THR A 55 1.02 5.09 -37.49
N ASP A 56 -0.16 5.00 -36.87
CA ASP A 56 -0.79 6.13 -36.19
C ASP A 56 -0.25 6.28 -34.75
N PRO A 57 -0.13 7.52 -34.22
CA PRO A 57 0.31 7.75 -32.85
C PRO A 57 -0.64 7.10 -31.82
N ILE A 58 -0.07 6.37 -30.85
CA ILE A 58 -0.82 5.77 -29.73
C ILE A 58 -0.54 6.55 -28.46
N ALA A 59 -1.60 7.05 -27.81
CA ALA A 59 -1.49 7.72 -26.53
C ALA A 59 -1.39 6.71 -25.38
N THR A 60 -0.36 6.85 -24.55
CA THR A 60 -0.17 6.02 -23.35
C THR A 60 -0.62 6.81 -22.11
N LEU A 61 -1.52 6.22 -21.33
CA LEU A 61 -2.01 6.80 -20.08
C LEU A 61 -1.69 5.85 -18.92
N ASP A 62 -1.04 6.37 -17.89
CA ASP A 62 -0.65 5.60 -16.70
C ASP A 62 -1.03 6.31 -15.39
N PHE A 63 -1.13 5.53 -14.32
CA PHE A 63 -1.33 6.06 -12.98
C PHE A 63 0.01 6.28 -12.29
N ALA A 64 0.29 7.52 -11.90
CA ALA A 64 1.47 7.84 -11.11
C ALA A 64 1.38 7.19 -9.71
N SER A 65 2.26 6.21 -9.44
CA SER A 65 2.36 5.53 -8.15
C SER A 65 1.07 4.80 -7.73
N LEU A 66 0.50 3.99 -8.64
CA LEU A 66 -0.77 3.29 -8.46
C LEU A 66 -0.99 2.66 -7.07
N TYR A 67 -0.16 1.70 -6.65
CA TYR A 67 -0.37 1.00 -5.38
C TYR A 67 -0.23 1.89 -4.13
N PRO A 68 0.81 2.74 -3.99
CA PRO A 68 0.84 3.73 -2.93
C PRO A 68 -0.42 4.62 -2.88
N SER A 69 -0.91 5.05 -4.03
CA SER A 69 -2.12 5.88 -4.13
C SER A 69 -3.36 5.13 -3.66
N ILE A 70 -3.53 3.86 -4.03
CA ILE A 70 -4.64 3.01 -3.55
C ILE A 70 -4.57 2.85 -2.02
N ILE A 71 -3.38 2.54 -1.49
CA ILE A 71 -3.16 2.35 -0.04
C ILE A 71 -3.55 3.61 0.74
N MET A 72 -3.10 4.78 0.30
CA MET A 72 -3.39 6.04 0.98
C MET A 72 -4.86 6.44 0.85
N ALA A 73 -5.44 6.34 -0.36
CA ALA A 73 -6.82 6.75 -0.63
C ALA A 73 -7.84 5.92 0.15
N ASN A 74 -7.56 4.63 0.34
CA ASN A 74 -8.42 3.68 1.04
C ASN A 74 -7.95 3.40 2.48
N ASN A 75 -6.95 4.14 2.98
CA ASN A 75 -6.42 4.02 4.33
C ASN A 75 -6.04 2.57 4.72
N LEU A 76 -5.43 1.82 3.78
CA LEU A 76 -5.09 0.41 3.95
C LEU A 76 -3.87 0.27 4.87
N CYS A 77 -4.08 -0.16 6.12
CA CYS A 77 -3.00 -0.30 7.09
C CYS A 77 -3.28 -1.39 8.11
N TYR A 78 -2.22 -1.99 8.66
CA TYR A 78 -2.32 -2.91 9.79
C TYR A 78 -3.11 -2.34 10.97
N SER A 79 -2.99 -1.03 11.22
CA SER A 79 -3.62 -0.32 12.35
C SER A 79 -5.07 0.12 12.08
N THR A 80 -5.58 -0.08 10.87
CA THR A 80 -6.92 0.34 10.41
C THR A 80 -7.75 -0.84 9.89
N LEU A 81 -7.15 -2.03 9.74
CA LEU A 81 -7.85 -3.27 9.44
C LEU A 81 -8.80 -3.66 10.58
N ILE A 82 -10.05 -3.92 10.25
CA ILE A 82 -11.11 -4.30 11.20
C ILE A 82 -11.23 -5.82 11.22
N ARG A 83 -11.23 -6.42 12.41
CA ARG A 83 -11.52 -7.84 12.58
C ARG A 83 -13.02 -8.07 12.44
N LYS A 84 -13.41 -9.24 11.92
CA LYS A 84 -14.83 -9.59 11.70
C LYS A 84 -15.67 -9.42 12.97
N ASP A 85 -15.12 -9.78 14.13
CA ASP A 85 -15.80 -9.68 15.44
C ASP A 85 -16.04 -8.24 15.89
N ASP A 86 -15.24 -7.28 15.39
CA ASP A 86 -15.35 -5.87 15.76
C ASP A 86 -16.24 -5.08 14.79
N LEU A 87 -16.67 -5.67 13.67
CA LEU A 87 -17.46 -5.00 12.64
C LEU A 87 -18.82 -4.54 13.17
N GLY A 88 -19.43 -5.29 14.10
CA GLY A 88 -20.70 -4.93 14.73
C GLY A 88 -20.62 -3.73 15.69
N LYS A 89 -19.42 -3.31 16.08
CA LYS A 89 -19.20 -2.18 17.00
C LYS A 89 -19.10 -0.84 16.27
N LEU A 90 -18.93 -0.86 14.95
CA LEU A 90 -18.71 0.32 14.11
C LEU A 90 -19.92 0.58 13.23
N LYS A 91 -20.17 1.86 12.94
CA LYS A 91 -21.21 2.22 11.98
C LYS A 91 -20.69 2.00 10.56
N LYS A 92 -21.60 1.75 9.62
CA LYS A 92 -21.26 1.57 8.19
C LYS A 92 -20.58 2.79 7.57
N GLU A 93 -20.76 3.98 8.14
CA GLU A 93 -20.12 5.22 7.70
C GLU A 93 -18.64 5.29 8.07
N ASP A 94 -18.21 4.57 9.11
CA ASP A 94 -16.86 4.68 9.68
C ASP A 94 -15.80 3.83 8.95
N TYR A 95 -16.23 2.95 8.03
CA TYR A 95 -15.33 2.05 7.32
C TYR A 95 -15.65 1.95 5.83
N ILE A 96 -14.71 1.33 5.11
CA ILE A 96 -14.85 0.92 3.72
C ILE A 96 -14.65 -0.59 3.62
N THR A 97 -15.23 -1.20 2.59
CA THR A 97 -15.04 -2.62 2.27
C THR A 97 -14.23 -2.73 0.98
N SER A 98 -13.16 -3.52 0.99
CA SER A 98 -12.35 -3.80 -0.19
C SER A 98 -13.10 -4.74 -1.15
N PRO A 99 -12.68 -4.83 -2.43
CA PRO A 99 -13.23 -5.82 -3.36
C PRO A 99 -13.07 -7.28 -2.89
N THR A 100 -12.09 -7.56 -2.03
CA THR A 100 -11.85 -8.87 -1.41
C THR A 100 -12.72 -9.14 -0.17
N GLY A 101 -13.50 -8.16 0.29
CA GLY A 101 -14.37 -8.26 1.46
C GLY A 101 -13.73 -7.89 2.79
N ASP A 102 -12.51 -7.34 2.79
CA ASP A 102 -11.83 -6.84 3.98
C ASP A 102 -12.32 -5.44 4.36
N HIS A 103 -12.29 -5.11 5.64
CA HIS A 103 -12.87 -3.88 6.16
C HIS A 103 -11.78 -2.98 6.76
N PHE A 104 -11.76 -1.71 6.36
CA PHE A 104 -10.78 -0.73 6.83
C PHE A 104 -11.47 0.53 7.34
N VAL A 105 -11.02 1.01 8.51
CA VAL A 105 -11.49 2.26 9.09
C VAL A 105 -11.13 3.44 8.18
N ARG A 106 -12.04 4.42 8.03
CA ARG A 106 -11.78 5.65 7.28
C ARG A 106 -10.70 6.51 7.94
N SER A 107 -9.99 7.29 7.12
CA SER A 107 -8.96 8.22 7.59
C SER A 107 -9.51 9.31 8.53
N SER A 108 -10.82 9.59 8.49
CA SER A 108 -11.51 10.51 9.40
C SER A 108 -11.48 10.07 10.86
N LEU A 109 -11.55 8.76 11.12
CA LEU A 109 -11.53 8.21 12.48
C LEU A 109 -10.09 7.91 12.93
N LYS A 110 -9.28 7.31 12.05
CA LYS A 110 -7.88 7.00 12.35
C LYS A 110 -7.05 6.96 11.07
N LYS A 111 -5.99 7.77 11.01
CA LYS A 111 -5.03 7.71 9.91
C LYS A 111 -4.10 6.50 10.05
N GLY A 112 -3.95 5.71 8.98
CA GLY A 112 -3.07 4.55 8.93
C GLY A 112 -1.58 4.92 8.96
N VAL A 113 -0.77 4.10 9.64
CA VAL A 113 0.69 4.26 9.72
C VAL A 113 1.34 4.16 8.35
N LEU A 114 0.90 3.20 7.52
CA LEU A 114 1.43 3.01 6.17
C LEU A 114 1.15 4.22 5.29
N SER A 115 -0.03 4.82 5.38
CA SER A 115 -0.38 6.03 4.63
C SER A 115 0.60 7.16 4.95
N THR A 116 0.89 7.39 6.23
CA THR A 116 1.86 8.42 6.67
C THR A 116 3.29 8.13 6.18
N ILE A 117 3.72 6.87 6.18
CA ILE A 117 5.04 6.49 5.65
C ILE A 117 5.11 6.77 4.13
N LEU A 118 4.08 6.37 3.38
CA LEU A 118 4.01 6.54 1.94
C LEU A 118 3.95 8.01 1.53
N GLU A 119 3.21 8.85 2.25
CA GLU A 119 3.19 10.30 2.04
C GLU A 119 4.60 10.89 2.15
N GLY A 120 5.38 10.49 3.16
CA GLY A 120 6.76 10.94 3.33
C GLY A 120 7.67 10.48 2.19
N LEU A 121 7.55 9.22 1.76
CA LEU A 121 8.34 8.67 0.65
C LEU A 121 7.99 9.33 -0.69
N LEU A 122 6.71 9.57 -0.96
CA LEU A 122 6.26 10.25 -2.18
C LEU A 122 6.66 11.73 -2.18
N GLY A 123 6.63 12.39 -1.01
CA GLY A 123 7.14 13.74 -0.82
C GLY A 123 8.62 13.83 -1.19
N ALA A 124 9.45 12.94 -0.65
CA ALA A 124 10.88 12.85 -0.98
C ALA A 124 11.10 12.58 -2.48
N ARG A 125 10.34 11.66 -3.08
CA ARG A 125 10.41 11.37 -4.52
C ARG A 125 10.05 12.59 -5.38
N LYS A 126 9.04 13.38 -4.96
CA LYS A 126 8.63 14.59 -5.68
C LYS A 126 9.73 15.64 -5.67
N ILE A 127 10.44 15.81 -4.55
CA ILE A 127 11.60 16.71 -4.44
C ILE A 127 12.70 16.23 -5.38
N ALA A 128 13.08 14.95 -5.30
CA ALA A 128 14.12 14.39 -6.18
C ALA A 128 13.79 14.54 -7.67
N LYS A 129 12.51 14.33 -8.07
CA LYS A 129 12.08 14.59 -9.45
C LYS A 129 12.18 16.06 -9.85
N LYS A 130 11.90 16.99 -8.93
CA LYS A 130 12.02 18.42 -9.18
C LYS A 130 13.47 18.83 -9.36
N ASP A 131 14.38 18.24 -8.59
CA ASP A 131 15.81 18.52 -8.70
C ASP A 131 16.38 17.94 -10.00
N LEU A 132 15.99 16.71 -10.35
CA LEU A 132 16.34 16.10 -11.64
C LEU A 132 15.88 16.95 -12.84
N ALA A 133 14.71 17.57 -12.76
CA ALA A 133 14.19 18.42 -13.84
C ALA A 133 14.96 19.74 -14.03
N LYS A 134 15.79 20.14 -13.06
CA LYS A 134 16.64 21.35 -13.15
C LYS A 134 18.05 21.04 -13.63
N GLU A 135 18.44 19.77 -13.61
CA GLU A 135 19.77 19.33 -14.00
C GLU A 135 19.96 19.45 -15.52
N GLN A 136 21.14 19.89 -15.94
CA GLN A 136 21.47 20.14 -17.36
C GLN A 136 22.72 19.40 -17.83
N ASP A 137 23.49 18.80 -16.90
CA ASP A 137 24.63 17.92 -17.20
C ASP A 137 24.17 16.56 -17.74
#